data_AF-A0A1V1WZU0-F1
#
_entry.id   AF-A0A1V1WZU0-F1
#
_cell.length_a   1.000
_cell.length_b   1.000
_cell.length_c   1.000
_cell.angle_alpha   90.00
_cell.angle_beta   90.00
_cell.angle_gamma   90.00
#
_symmetry.space_group_name_H-M   'P 1'
#
loop_
_entity.id
_entity.type
_entity.pdbx_description
1 polymer ?
#
loop_
_entity_poly.entity_id
_entity_poly.type
_entity_poly.pdbx_seq_one_letter_code
_entity_poly.pdbx_strand_id
1 'polypeptide(L)'
;MDEKDIQKLFVSVLDDPGQDNAAVRNVFSTLVSTTLKYRDDLLASRGVVVTVEDVRTCLAWLIPAIATGNVPETKNKISLDLLRIWLDALGKKAK
;
A
#
# COMPACT_ATOMS: atom_id res chain seq x y z
N MET A 1 4.08 3.38 -14.75
CA MET A 1 3.73 3.99 -13.45
C MET A 1 5.00 4.07 -12.66
N ASP A 2 5.45 5.28 -12.40
CA ASP A 2 6.76 5.54 -11.81
C ASP A 2 6.63 5.77 -10.31
N GLU A 3 7.73 5.64 -9.58
CA GLU A 3 7.79 5.83 -8.12
C GLU A 3 7.14 7.16 -7.69
N LYS A 4 7.33 8.21 -8.49
CA LYS A 4 6.76 9.54 -8.28
C LYS A 4 5.23 9.58 -8.38
N ASP A 5 4.61 8.77 -9.25
CA ASP A 5 3.16 8.68 -9.36
C ASP A 5 2.54 8.00 -8.14
N ILE A 6 3.22 6.96 -7.64
CA ILE A 6 2.81 6.27 -6.42
C ILE A 6 2.93 7.23 -5.23
N GLN A 7 4.06 7.94 -5.09
CA GLN A 7 4.24 8.94 -4.03
C GLN A 7 3.16 10.02 -4.05
N LYS A 8 2.76 10.52 -5.22
CA LYS A 8 1.68 11.54 -5.33
C LYS A 8 0.33 11.02 -4.83
N LEU A 9 -0.03 9.77 -5.15
CA LEU A 9 -1.28 9.15 -4.66
C LEU A 9 -1.31 9.08 -3.13
N PHE A 10 -0.16 8.73 -2.56
CA PHE A 10 0.05 8.60 -1.12
C PHE A 10 0.00 9.96 -0.40
N VAL A 11 0.63 11.00 -0.96
CA VAL A 11 0.57 12.38 -0.43
C VAL A 11 -0.84 12.96 -0.50
N SER A 12 -1.58 12.69 -1.58
CA SER A 12 -2.96 13.17 -1.75
C SER A 12 -3.95 12.60 -0.72
N VAL A 13 -3.61 11.49 -0.05
CA VAL A 13 -4.43 10.90 1.02
C VAL A 13 -4.17 11.58 2.37
N LEU A 14 -3.05 12.31 2.52
CA LEU A 14 -2.64 13.00 3.73
C LEU A 14 -2.63 14.53 3.58
N ASP A 15 -3.57 15.12 2.85
CA ASP A 15 -3.78 16.59 2.85
C ASP A 15 -4.35 17.05 4.23
N ASP A 16 -3.69 16.67 5.31
CA ASP A 16 -3.82 17.18 6.66
C ASP A 16 -2.46 17.84 7.01
N PRO A 17 -2.37 19.18 7.06
CA PRO A 17 -1.13 19.94 7.03
C PRO A 17 -0.25 19.84 8.29
N GLY A 18 -0.52 18.90 9.19
CA GLY A 18 0.11 18.79 10.51
C GLY A 18 1.20 17.74 10.69
N GLN A 19 1.47 16.87 9.70
CA GLN A 19 2.40 15.74 9.88
C GLN A 19 3.64 15.81 8.96
N ASP A 20 4.46 16.84 9.10
CA ASP A 20 5.88 16.75 8.71
C ASP A 20 6.62 15.94 9.78
N ASN A 21 6.49 14.62 9.70
CA ASN A 21 7.20 13.69 10.57
C ASN A 21 8.02 12.77 9.68
N ALA A 22 9.34 12.72 9.89
CA ALA A 22 10.23 11.78 9.19
C ALA A 22 9.70 10.33 9.25
N ALA A 23 8.96 9.98 10.30
CA ALA A 23 8.23 8.73 10.43
C ALA A 23 7.20 8.48 9.30
N VAL A 24 6.42 9.51 8.92
CA VAL A 24 5.44 9.43 7.83
C VAL A 24 6.14 9.23 6.49
N ARG A 25 7.23 9.97 6.21
CA ARG A 25 8.06 9.74 5.01
C ARG A 25 8.64 8.33 4.97
N ASN A 26 9.07 7.79 6.11
CA ASN A 26 9.63 6.45 6.17
C ASN A 26 8.57 5.37 5.90
N VAL A 27 7.36 5.55 6.46
CA VAL A 27 6.19 4.71 6.15
C VAL A 27 5.89 4.75 4.65
N PHE A 28 5.82 5.94 4.04
CA PHE A 28 5.57 6.04 2.61
C PHE A 28 6.64 5.41 1.75
N SER A 29 7.92 5.66 2.05
CA SER A 29 9.03 5.05 1.32
C SER A 29 8.95 3.51 1.37
N THR A 30 8.58 2.98 2.53
CA THR A 30 8.35 1.54 2.72
C THR A 30 7.18 1.03 1.88
N LEU A 31 6.03 1.72 1.88
CA LEU A 31 4.86 1.35 1.09
C LEU A 31 5.14 1.41 -0.42
N VAL A 32 5.83 2.45 -0.88
CA VAL A 32 6.23 2.61 -2.29
C VAL A 32 7.18 1.48 -2.71
N SER A 33 8.24 1.24 -1.93
CA SER A 33 9.24 0.21 -2.22
C SER A 33 8.63 -1.20 -2.26
N THR A 34 7.79 -1.53 -1.28
CA THR A 34 7.10 -2.82 -1.24
C THR A 34 6.09 -2.98 -2.38
N THR A 35 5.39 -1.91 -2.78
CA THR A 35 4.47 -1.93 -3.93
C THR A 35 5.20 -2.19 -5.24
N LEU A 36 6.32 -1.49 -5.47
CA LEU A 36 7.15 -1.70 -6.66
C LEU A 36 7.66 -3.13 -6.69
N LYS A 37 8.21 -3.62 -5.58
CA LYS A 37 8.69 -5.01 -5.47
C LYS A 37 7.59 -6.03 -5.75
N TYR A 38 6.39 -5.84 -5.19
CA TYR A 38 5.25 -6.74 -5.40
C TYR A 38 4.78 -6.74 -6.87
N ARG A 39 4.73 -5.56 -7.51
CA ARG A 39 4.40 -5.44 -8.93
C ARG A 39 5.41 -6.18 -9.79
N ASP A 40 6.70 -5.94 -9.57
CA ASP A 40 7.77 -6.57 -10.35
C ASP A 40 7.78 -8.10 -10.15
N ASP A 41 7.54 -8.59 -8.93
CA ASP A 41 7.42 -10.02 -8.64
C ASP A 41 6.18 -10.65 -9.31
N LEU A 42 5.01 -10.03 -9.21
CA LEU A 42 3.78 -10.53 -9.85
C LEU A 42 3.89 -10.56 -11.37
N LEU A 43 4.53 -9.54 -11.95
CA LEU A 43 4.77 -9.47 -13.38
C LEU A 43 5.70 -10.60 -13.81
N ALA A 44 6.80 -10.82 -13.09
CA ALA A 44 7.77 -11.87 -13.40
C ALA A 44 7.24 -13.30 -13.17
N SER A 45 6.53 -13.53 -12.07
CA SER A 45 6.06 -14.87 -11.68
C SER A 45 4.76 -15.28 -12.34
N ARG A 46 3.83 -14.34 -12.57
CA ARG A 46 2.45 -14.65 -12.98
C ARG A 46 1.99 -13.90 -14.23
N GLY A 47 2.81 -12.98 -14.77
CA GLY A 47 2.40 -12.11 -15.88
C GLY A 47 1.26 -11.15 -15.51
N VAL A 48 1.02 -10.92 -14.21
CA VAL A 48 -0.08 -10.10 -13.72
C VAL A 48 0.40 -8.67 -13.51
N VAL A 49 -0.33 -7.71 -14.08
CA VAL A 49 -0.03 -6.28 -13.94
C VAL A 49 -0.79 -5.72 -12.74
N VAL A 50 -0.07 -5.16 -11.78
CA VAL A 50 -0.67 -4.36 -10.69
C VAL A 50 -1.04 -2.99 -11.25
N THR A 51 -2.32 -2.63 -11.15
CA THR A 51 -2.81 -1.35 -11.66
C THR A 51 -2.79 -0.26 -10.59
N VAL A 52 -2.92 1.00 -11.03
CA VAL A 52 -3.11 2.14 -10.13
C VAL A 52 -4.34 1.95 -9.24
N GLU A 53 -5.40 1.36 -9.79
CA GLU A 53 -6.64 1.11 -9.06
C GLU A 53 -6.47 0.07 -7.96
N ASP A 54 -5.64 -0.96 -8.18
CA ASP A 54 -5.33 -1.96 -7.14
C ASP A 54 -4.60 -1.32 -5.96
N VAL A 55 -3.66 -0.41 -6.25
CA VAL A 55 -2.90 0.34 -5.23
C VAL A 55 -3.83 1.31 -4.49
N ARG A 56 -4.69 2.04 -5.19
CA ARG A 56 -5.65 2.98 -4.59
C ARG A 56 -6.67 2.26 -3.70
N THR A 57 -7.13 1.10 -4.14
CA THR A 57 -8.03 0.24 -3.37
C THR A 57 -7.35 -0.26 -2.09
N CYS A 58 -6.11 -0.74 -2.21
CA CYS A 58 -5.30 -1.16 -1.07
C CYS A 58 -5.07 -0.01 -0.07
N LEU A 59 -4.80 1.20 -0.57
CA LEU A 59 -4.69 2.43 0.21
C LEU A 59 -5.94 2.76 1.00
N ALA A 60 -7.11 2.66 0.38
CA ALA A 60 -8.39 2.88 1.05
C ALA A 60 -8.63 1.88 2.19
N TRP A 61 -8.05 0.68 2.10
CA TRP A 61 -8.15 -0.35 3.13
C TRP A 61 -7.07 -0.27 4.21
N LEU A 62 -5.93 0.37 3.91
CA LEU A 62 -4.80 0.44 4.83
C LEU A 62 -5.17 1.17 6.14
N ILE A 63 -5.80 2.33 6.04
CA ILE A 63 -6.20 3.13 7.20
C ILE A 63 -7.17 2.36 8.11
N PRO A 64 -8.32 1.83 7.62
CA PRO A 64 -9.24 1.07 8.47
C PRO A 64 -8.62 -0.23 8.98
N ALA A 65 -7.74 -0.90 8.22
CA ALA A 65 -7.06 -2.11 8.67
C ALA A 65 -6.06 -1.83 9.80
N ILE A 66 -5.33 -0.72 9.76
CA ILE A 66 -4.44 -0.31 10.85
C ILE A 66 -5.25 0.07 12.10
N ALA A 67 -6.40 0.73 11.93
CA ALA A 67 -7.23 1.20 13.03
C ALA A 67 -8.01 0.09 13.72
N THR A 68 -8.56 -0.85 12.95
CA THR A 68 -9.46 -1.91 13.47
C THR A 68 -8.79 -3.28 13.57
N GLY A 69 -7.64 -3.48 12.93
CA GLY A 69 -6.99 -4.77 12.78
C GLY A 69 -7.66 -5.70 11.76
N ASN A 70 -8.79 -5.27 11.16
CA ASN A 70 -9.56 -6.10 10.24
C ASN A 70 -9.14 -5.86 8.78
N VAL A 71 -8.88 -6.96 8.08
CA VAL A 71 -8.65 -6.97 6.64
C VAL A 71 -10.01 -7.15 5.94
N PRO A 72 -10.32 -6.37 4.90
CA PRO A 72 -11.59 -6.52 4.18
C PRO A 72 -11.70 -7.88 3.50
N GLU A 73 -12.89 -8.48 3.58
CA GLU A 73 -13.22 -9.67 2.81
C GLU A 73 -13.53 -9.28 1.36
N THR A 74 -12.60 -9.56 0.45
CA THR A 74 -12.72 -9.19 -0.97
C THR A 74 -12.28 -10.32 -1.90
N LYS A 75 -12.84 -10.33 -3.12
CA LYS A 75 -12.37 -11.20 -4.21
C LYS A 75 -11.13 -10.64 -4.90
N ASN A 76 -10.76 -9.37 -4.66
CA ASN A 76 -9.55 -8.78 -5.22
C ASN A 76 -8.32 -9.26 -4.45
N LYS A 77 -7.78 -10.41 -4.90
CA LYS A 77 -6.59 -11.04 -4.32
C LYS A 77 -5.34 -10.17 -4.44
N ILE A 78 -5.20 -9.38 -5.50
CA ILE A 78 -4.01 -8.53 -5.73
C ILE A 78 -3.93 -7.44 -4.66
N SER A 79 -5.01 -6.66 -4.50
CA SER A 79 -5.07 -5.62 -3.47
C SER A 79 -4.99 -6.20 -2.05
N LEU A 80 -5.52 -7.40 -1.82
CA LEU A 80 -5.48 -8.04 -0.50
C LEU A 80 -4.08 -8.59 -0.13
N ASP A 81 -3.38 -9.20 -1.08
CA ASP A 81 -1.97 -9.59 -0.90
C ASP A 81 -1.07 -8.36 -0.68
N LEU A 82 -1.27 -7.30 -1.48
CA LEU A 82 -0.55 -6.03 -1.31
C LEU A 82 -0.80 -5.42 0.08
N LEU A 83 -2.04 -5.45 0.56
CA LEU A 83 -2.40 -4.94 1.89
C LEU A 83 -1.70 -5.73 3.00
N ARG A 84 -1.61 -7.06 2.86
CA ARG A 84 -0.89 -7.92 3.81
C ARG A 84 0.60 -7.60 3.83
N ILE A 85 1.22 -7.40 2.67
CA ILE A 85 2.63 -7.01 2.55
C ILE A 85 2.88 -5.66 3.25
N TRP A 86 1.98 -4.70 3.06
CA TRP A 86 2.09 -3.40 3.73
C TRP A 86 1.94 -3.51 5.24
N LEU A 87 0.96 -4.26 5.72
CA LEU A 87 0.75 -4.49 7.15
C LEU A 87 1.97 -5.16 7.79
N ASP A 88 2.55 -6.17 7.14
CA ASP A 88 3.79 -6.83 7.59
C ASP A 88 4.99 -5.88 7.61
N ALA A 89 5.18 -5.10 6.54
CA ALA A 89 6.26 -4.12 6.43
C ALA A 89 6.16 -2.99 7.47
N LEU A 90 4.95 -2.67 7.92
CA LEU A 90 4.70 -1.70 9.00
C LEU A 90 4.75 -2.33 10.40
N GLY A 91 5.04 -3.63 10.52
CA GLY A 91 5.04 -4.36 11.79
C GLY A 91 3.65 -4.49 12.42
N LYS A 92 2.58 -4.22 11.66
CA LYS A 92 1.19 -4.33 12.07
C LYS A 92 0.68 -5.71 11.65
N LYS A 93 0.76 -6.70 12.54
CA LYS A 93 0.14 -8.01 12.28
C LYS A 93 -1.38 -7.86 12.25
N ALA A 94 -2.01 -8.16 11.11
CA ALA A 94 -3.43 -8.47 11.09
C ALA A 94 -3.67 -9.68 12.01
N LYS A 95 -4.64 -9.57 12.91
CA LYS A 95 -4.96 -10.62 13.87
C LYS A 95 -5.91 -11.64 13.25
#